data_AF-A0A5C3LJL9-F1
#
_entry.id   AF-A0A5C3LJL9-F1
#
_cell.length_a   1.000
_cell.length_b   1.000
_cell.length_c   1.000
_cell.angle_alpha   90.00
_cell.angle_beta   90.00
_cell.angle_gamma   90.00
#
_symmetry.space_group_name_H-M   'P 1'
#
loop_
_entity.id
_entity.type
_entity.pdbx_description
1 polymer ?
#
loop_
_entity_poly.entity_id
_entity_poly.type
_entity_poly.pdbx_seq_one_letter_code
_entity_poly.pdbx_strand_id
1 'polypeptide(L)'
;MVLQDVADILREHVFDRMPIRLLKLPEMELIDRRKVFQHLLPRMEAIDEQWIEEHGKAQPIASRKQLIQEGVIERARYAILSHTWLDDDLEVTYDDAKQGRERTGLGYEKLAKFCEIAAKSHSVDLAWMDTICINKDSTSELDESIRSMYRWYNDSYICIAYLLNTTSLEDMPNDRWFTRGWTLQELLAPARLKFYNKNWELLTQDENDKPHTYGSSSTIHTTIEKATGITPRELQYFKPGVDDIAMRMVWAAHRTTTRGEDRVYSLLGVFSVSFPIAYGEGVERAFFRLIEAILHSFRNVLGVLNWASRPLSHSIHSSRLIPSGPECYLGQQDVDLAGIALVPLKPMLLTHLGLRVRLLLVDTDTLTPPPEDSKKLLSEGKVRLQCNKDIQKEPTIVELYNVHDRDLFGPFRFTFKFTFGIWNFQEYRGGVFLRDTCAAFLFRIPHVSAPPSMQSWETDDNLTVEPQIEDESEETDLSSCKVDTKKVITFLSTTSINRELSNNDRLKRFGIKLCTLSPVMEREDFALLADILPVGEDEGVNVLKAKEFQDEKRGKKLGTIDEAEYLVDQLPPPSPDDDEMVKKLRKRLQDFLTELRKGAEGVLNP
;
A
#
# COMPACT_ATOMS: atom_id res chain seq x y z
N MET A 1 29.76 -13.03 -31.24
CA MET A 1 29.36 -11.91 -30.35
C MET A 1 27.87 -12.02 -30.03
N VAL A 2 26.98 -12.10 -31.02
CA VAL A 2 25.51 -12.24 -30.83
C VAL A 2 25.10 -13.35 -29.88
N LEU A 3 25.58 -14.57 -30.09
CA LEU A 3 25.21 -15.72 -29.25
C LEU A 3 25.52 -15.50 -27.76
N GLN A 4 26.60 -14.76 -27.46
CA GLN A 4 26.96 -14.44 -26.09
C GLN A 4 26.01 -13.38 -25.52
N ASP A 5 25.75 -12.29 -26.25
CA ASP A 5 24.81 -11.23 -25.85
C ASP A 5 23.40 -11.81 -25.59
N VAL A 6 22.95 -12.70 -26.48
CA VAL A 6 21.66 -13.39 -26.39
C VAL A 6 21.61 -14.33 -25.19
N ALA A 7 22.67 -15.12 -24.95
CA ALA A 7 22.74 -16.01 -23.80
C ALA A 7 22.76 -15.24 -22.47
N ASP A 8 23.42 -14.07 -22.43
CA ASP A 8 23.48 -13.22 -21.24
C ASP A 8 22.11 -12.57 -20.96
N ILE A 9 21.41 -12.08 -21.99
CA ILE A 9 20.05 -11.54 -21.85
C ILE A 9 19.05 -12.63 -21.49
N LEU A 10 19.16 -13.84 -22.05
CA LEU A 10 18.35 -15.00 -21.63
C LEU A 10 18.60 -15.31 -20.15
N ARG A 11 19.86 -15.25 -19.69
CA ARG A 11 20.18 -15.49 -18.27
C ARG A 11 19.53 -14.44 -17.37
N GLU A 12 19.66 -13.15 -17.69
CA GLU A 12 18.96 -12.07 -16.97
C GLU A 12 17.45 -12.35 -16.93
N HIS A 13 16.84 -12.68 -18.08
CA HIS A 13 15.40 -12.95 -18.17
C HIS A 13 14.96 -14.14 -17.29
N VAL A 14 15.65 -15.29 -17.39
CA VAL A 14 15.27 -16.50 -16.65
C VAL A 14 15.45 -16.32 -15.14
N PHE A 15 16.51 -15.65 -14.70
CA PHE A 15 16.82 -15.55 -13.28
C PHE A 15 16.13 -14.40 -12.55
N ASP A 16 15.82 -13.29 -13.25
CA ASP A 16 15.24 -12.10 -12.60
C ASP A 16 13.72 -11.95 -12.84
N ARG A 17 13.21 -12.54 -13.93
CA ARG A 17 11.82 -12.35 -14.38
C ARG A 17 10.99 -13.62 -14.28
N MET A 18 11.52 -14.77 -14.70
CA MET A 18 10.75 -16.01 -14.72
C MET A 18 10.55 -16.61 -13.32
N PRO A 19 9.49 -17.43 -13.14
CA PRO A 19 9.29 -18.18 -11.91
C PRO A 19 10.47 -19.06 -11.50
N ILE A 20 10.58 -19.32 -10.19
CA ILE A 20 11.65 -20.13 -9.60
C ILE A 20 11.66 -21.54 -10.19
N ARG A 21 10.47 -22.10 -10.46
CA ARG A 21 10.26 -23.38 -11.14
C ARG A 21 9.12 -23.30 -12.13
N LEU A 22 9.18 -24.15 -13.15
CA LEU A 22 8.16 -24.35 -14.17
C LEU A 22 7.99 -25.84 -14.44
N LEU A 23 6.82 -26.21 -14.94
CA LEU A 23 6.55 -27.54 -15.50
C LEU A 23 6.92 -27.53 -16.98
N LYS A 24 7.83 -28.42 -17.38
CA LYS A 24 8.15 -28.70 -18.78
C LYS A 24 7.15 -29.71 -19.34
N LEU A 25 6.55 -29.35 -20.46
CA LEU A 25 5.52 -30.13 -21.15
C LEU A 25 6.12 -30.91 -22.34
N PRO A 26 5.55 -32.08 -22.71
CA PRO A 26 4.32 -32.69 -22.16
C PRO A 26 4.51 -33.55 -20.90
N GLU A 27 5.75 -33.81 -20.47
CA GLU A 27 6.04 -34.78 -19.39
C GLU A 27 5.56 -34.30 -18.00
N MET A 28 5.26 -33.01 -17.87
CA MET A 28 4.99 -32.32 -16.61
C MET A 28 6.18 -32.45 -15.64
N GLU A 29 7.41 -32.32 -16.17
CA GLU A 29 8.64 -32.35 -15.37
C GLU A 29 8.81 -31.00 -14.66
N LEU A 30 8.89 -31.01 -13.34
CA LEU A 30 9.21 -29.81 -12.57
C LEU A 30 10.69 -29.46 -12.71
N ILE A 31 10.98 -28.31 -13.32
CA ILE A 31 12.33 -27.83 -13.61
C ILE A 31 12.61 -26.46 -12.97
N ASP A 32 13.82 -26.26 -12.47
CA ASP A 32 14.27 -24.98 -11.90
C ASP A 32 14.79 -24.02 -12.98
N ARG A 33 15.10 -22.77 -12.59
CA ARG A 33 15.68 -21.75 -13.48
C ARG A 33 16.91 -22.21 -14.28
N ARG A 34 17.77 -23.08 -13.73
CA ARG A 34 18.95 -23.57 -14.46
C ARG A 34 18.53 -24.48 -15.61
N LYS A 35 17.62 -25.42 -15.34
CA LYS A 35 17.05 -26.29 -16.37
C LYS A 35 16.18 -25.53 -17.37
N VAL A 36 15.43 -24.51 -16.93
CA VAL A 36 14.67 -23.61 -17.82
C VAL A 36 15.62 -22.89 -18.79
N PHE A 37 16.74 -22.34 -18.29
CA PHE A 37 17.75 -21.71 -19.13
C PHE A 37 18.31 -22.69 -20.19
N GLN A 38 18.68 -23.91 -19.78
CA GLN A 38 19.18 -24.94 -20.69
C GLN A 38 18.15 -25.35 -21.76
N HIS A 39 16.88 -25.40 -21.39
CA HIS A 39 15.78 -25.75 -22.28
C HIS A 39 15.49 -24.64 -23.31
N LEU A 40 15.62 -23.37 -22.91
CA LEU A 40 15.35 -22.22 -23.77
C LEU A 40 16.54 -21.83 -24.67
N LEU A 41 17.77 -22.09 -24.24
CA LEU A 41 18.98 -21.66 -24.94
C LEU A 41 19.02 -22.07 -26.43
N PRO A 42 18.69 -23.31 -26.83
CA PRO A 42 18.69 -23.70 -28.25
C PRO A 42 17.71 -22.90 -29.11
N ARG A 43 16.59 -22.42 -28.52
CA ARG A 43 15.59 -21.61 -29.24
C ARG A 43 16.11 -20.23 -29.58
N MET A 44 17.08 -19.75 -28.81
CA MET A 44 17.65 -18.43 -28.97
C MET A 44 18.63 -18.33 -30.13
N GLU A 45 19.06 -19.47 -30.70
CA GLU A 45 19.88 -19.49 -31.93
C GLU A 45 19.16 -18.82 -33.11
N ALA A 46 17.83 -18.76 -33.08
CA ALA A 46 17.01 -18.04 -34.05
C ALA A 46 17.06 -16.50 -33.90
N ILE A 47 17.79 -15.97 -32.91
CA ILE A 47 18.07 -14.53 -32.73
C ILE A 47 19.50 -14.29 -33.23
N ASP A 48 19.67 -14.30 -34.55
CA ASP A 48 20.94 -14.03 -35.22
C ASP A 48 21.05 -12.58 -35.70
N GLU A 49 22.18 -12.21 -36.33
CA GLU A 49 22.36 -10.85 -36.86
C GLU A 49 21.28 -10.48 -37.88
N GLN A 50 20.86 -11.43 -38.71
CA GLN A 50 19.85 -11.19 -39.72
C GLN A 50 18.50 -10.84 -39.05
N TRP A 51 18.10 -11.61 -38.04
CA TRP A 51 16.89 -11.34 -37.27
C TRP A 51 16.95 -9.95 -36.63
N ILE A 52 18.07 -9.59 -36.01
CA ILE A 52 18.25 -8.29 -35.35
C ILE A 52 18.18 -7.14 -36.37
N GLU A 53 18.85 -7.27 -37.52
CA GLU A 53 18.81 -6.24 -38.57
C GLU A 53 17.42 -6.06 -39.17
N GLU A 54 16.69 -7.16 -39.40
CA GLU A 54 15.32 -7.12 -39.92
C GLU A 54 14.35 -6.46 -38.94
N HIS A 55 14.43 -6.81 -37.65
CA HIS A 55 13.57 -6.21 -36.62
C HIS A 55 13.97 -4.76 -36.32
N GLY A 56 15.26 -4.44 -36.41
CA GLY A 56 15.76 -3.07 -36.29
C GLY A 56 15.27 -2.14 -37.41
N LYS A 57 15.06 -2.65 -38.63
CA LYS A 57 14.44 -1.88 -39.73
C LYS A 57 12.99 -1.50 -39.41
N ALA A 58 12.24 -2.38 -38.74
CA ALA A 58 10.88 -2.11 -38.30
C ALA A 58 10.81 -1.18 -37.08
N GLN A 59 11.88 -1.13 -36.28
CA GLN A 59 11.97 -0.34 -35.05
C GLN A 59 13.26 0.51 -34.98
N PRO A 60 13.40 1.60 -35.77
CA PRO A 60 14.68 2.30 -35.96
C PRO A 60 15.28 2.96 -34.71
N ILE A 61 14.47 3.12 -33.65
CA ILE A 61 14.85 3.77 -32.38
C ILE A 61 15.27 2.72 -31.33
N ALA A 62 14.94 1.45 -31.54
CA ALA A 62 15.26 0.38 -30.59
C ALA A 62 16.78 0.09 -30.61
N SER A 63 17.38 0.05 -29.42
CA SER A 63 18.75 -0.41 -29.26
C SER A 63 18.86 -1.90 -29.56
N ARG A 64 20.05 -2.36 -29.94
CA ARG A 64 20.34 -3.79 -30.14
C ARG A 64 19.95 -4.64 -28.91
N LYS A 65 20.24 -4.17 -27.69
CA LYS A 65 19.87 -4.87 -26.45
C LYS A 65 18.35 -5.04 -26.33
N GLN A 66 17.57 -4.01 -26.68
CA GLN A 66 16.10 -4.07 -26.65
C GLN A 66 15.55 -5.09 -27.66
N LEU A 67 16.08 -5.10 -28.89
CA LEU A 67 15.65 -6.07 -29.91
C LEU A 67 15.93 -7.51 -29.47
N ILE A 68 17.12 -7.78 -28.92
CA ILE A 68 17.44 -9.11 -28.40
C ILE A 68 16.52 -9.47 -27.22
N GLN A 69 16.26 -8.53 -26.31
CA GLN A 69 15.37 -8.73 -25.18
C GLN A 69 13.94 -9.06 -25.63
N GLU A 70 13.41 -8.37 -26.65
CA GLU A 70 12.12 -8.68 -27.26
C GLU A 70 12.13 -10.09 -27.86
N GLY A 71 13.16 -10.45 -28.65
CA GLY A 71 13.29 -11.77 -29.23
C GLY A 71 13.37 -12.90 -28.19
N VAL A 72 14.03 -12.64 -27.06
CA VAL A 72 14.09 -13.55 -25.90
C VAL A 72 12.72 -13.72 -25.27
N ILE A 73 12.01 -12.62 -24.97
CA ILE A 73 10.66 -12.65 -24.37
C ILE A 73 9.69 -13.40 -25.30
N GLU A 74 9.76 -13.16 -26.61
CA GLU A 74 8.91 -13.82 -27.60
C GLU A 74 9.10 -15.34 -27.63
N ARG A 75 10.27 -15.85 -27.24
CA ARG A 75 10.62 -17.28 -27.30
C ARG A 75 10.66 -17.97 -25.93
N ALA A 76 10.69 -17.20 -24.85
CA ALA A 76 10.67 -17.67 -23.45
C ALA A 76 9.25 -17.70 -22.86
N ARG A 77 8.27 -18.18 -23.64
CA ARG A 77 6.86 -18.20 -23.25
C ARG A 77 6.56 -19.27 -22.21
N TYR A 78 5.72 -18.92 -21.23
CA TYR A 78 5.10 -19.88 -20.31
C TYR A 78 3.63 -19.54 -20.09
N ALA A 79 2.82 -20.57 -19.86
CA ALA A 79 1.43 -20.44 -19.45
C ALA A 79 1.36 -20.41 -17.93
N ILE A 80 0.45 -19.62 -17.36
CA ILE A 80 0.23 -19.54 -15.92
C ILE A 80 -1.22 -19.90 -15.59
N LEU A 81 -1.43 -20.72 -14.58
CA LEU A 81 -2.78 -21.07 -14.11
C LEU A 81 -3.23 -20.07 -13.05
N SER A 82 -4.45 -19.55 -13.23
CA SER A 82 -5.21 -18.84 -12.20
C SER A 82 -6.39 -19.72 -11.81
N HIS A 83 -6.50 -20.09 -10.55
CA HIS A 83 -7.55 -21.00 -10.09
C HIS A 83 -7.92 -20.76 -8.63
N THR A 84 -9.01 -21.36 -8.18
CA THR A 84 -9.25 -21.57 -6.75
C THR A 84 -8.75 -22.95 -6.34
N TRP A 85 -8.07 -23.02 -5.19
CA TRP A 85 -7.59 -24.30 -4.68
C TRP A 85 -8.81 -25.18 -4.37
N LEU A 86 -8.69 -26.46 -4.74
CA LEU A 86 -9.56 -27.51 -4.25
C LEU A 86 -9.36 -27.67 -2.74
N ASP A 87 -10.15 -28.55 -2.12
CA ASP A 87 -9.91 -28.91 -0.72
C ASP A 87 -8.49 -29.49 -0.56
N ASP A 88 -7.87 -29.25 0.60
CA ASP A 88 -6.42 -29.46 0.81
C ASP A 88 -5.96 -30.91 0.55
N ASP A 89 -6.85 -31.89 0.70
CA ASP A 89 -6.63 -33.31 0.45
C ASP A 89 -6.75 -33.71 -1.04
N LEU A 90 -7.27 -32.82 -1.88
CA LEU A 90 -7.51 -33.04 -3.31
C LEU A 90 -6.53 -32.27 -4.21
N GLU A 91 -5.94 -31.18 -3.70
CA GLU A 91 -5.05 -30.32 -4.47
C GLU A 91 -3.64 -30.91 -4.59
N VAL A 92 -3.05 -30.86 -5.78
CA VAL A 92 -1.68 -31.36 -5.98
C VAL A 92 -0.68 -30.29 -5.53
N THR A 93 0.29 -30.70 -4.72
CA THR A 93 1.30 -29.82 -4.13
C THR A 93 2.71 -30.06 -4.71
N TYR A 94 3.64 -29.16 -4.37
CA TYR A 94 5.07 -29.30 -4.67
C TYR A 94 5.64 -30.64 -4.18
N ASP A 95 5.24 -31.08 -2.99
CA ASP A 95 5.73 -32.33 -2.40
C ASP A 95 5.21 -33.57 -3.13
N ASP A 96 3.95 -33.54 -3.58
CA ASP A 96 3.38 -34.63 -4.38
C ASP A 96 4.14 -34.80 -5.70
N ALA A 97 4.46 -33.67 -6.35
CA ALA A 97 5.24 -33.66 -7.59
C ALA A 97 6.67 -34.16 -7.37
N LYS A 98 7.29 -33.85 -6.23
CA LYS A 98 8.66 -34.28 -5.88
C LYS A 98 8.74 -35.75 -5.51
N GLN A 99 7.74 -36.28 -4.81
CA GLN A 99 7.72 -37.66 -4.33
C GLN A 99 7.32 -38.68 -5.41
N GLY A 100 6.85 -38.22 -6.57
CA GLY A 100 6.45 -39.10 -7.67
C GLY A 100 5.26 -40.00 -7.31
N ARG A 101 4.33 -39.49 -6.48
CA ARG A 101 3.12 -40.20 -6.07
C ARG A 101 2.27 -40.57 -7.29
N GLU A 102 1.37 -41.55 -7.11
CA GLU A 102 0.40 -41.90 -8.15
C GLU A 102 -0.39 -40.66 -8.58
N ARG A 103 -0.38 -40.37 -9.88
CA ARG A 103 -1.01 -39.19 -10.48
C ARG A 103 -2.52 -39.42 -10.66
N THR A 104 -3.23 -39.62 -9.56
CA THR A 104 -4.67 -39.93 -9.55
C THR A 104 -5.44 -38.90 -8.71
N GLY A 105 -6.72 -38.66 -9.06
CA GLY A 105 -7.58 -37.74 -8.33
C GLY A 105 -7.73 -36.36 -8.98
N LEU A 106 -8.66 -35.57 -8.42
CA LEU A 106 -9.17 -34.34 -9.03
C LEU A 106 -8.09 -33.28 -9.26
N GLY A 107 -7.16 -33.10 -8.32
CA GLY A 107 -6.05 -32.15 -8.50
C GLY A 107 -5.12 -32.54 -9.65
N TYR A 108 -4.83 -33.84 -9.84
CA TYR A 108 -4.02 -34.32 -10.96
C TYR A 108 -4.77 -34.23 -12.29
N GLU A 109 -6.09 -34.46 -12.30
CA GLU A 109 -6.92 -34.22 -13.49
C GLU A 109 -6.93 -32.74 -13.88
N LYS A 110 -7.06 -31.84 -12.89
CA LYS A 110 -6.97 -30.39 -13.06
C LYS A 110 -5.61 -29.99 -13.64
N LEU A 111 -4.52 -30.50 -13.07
CA LEU A 111 -3.16 -30.28 -13.55
C LEU A 111 -2.98 -30.77 -14.99
N ALA A 112 -3.37 -32.02 -15.28
CA ALA A 112 -3.23 -32.62 -16.59
C ALA A 112 -3.99 -31.83 -17.66
N LYS A 113 -5.21 -31.37 -17.34
CA LYS A 113 -6.02 -30.54 -18.25
C LYS A 113 -5.41 -29.17 -18.49
N PHE A 114 -4.92 -28.51 -17.45
CA PHE A 114 -4.18 -27.25 -17.59
C PHE A 114 -2.96 -27.42 -18.52
N CYS A 115 -2.12 -28.44 -18.28
CA CYS A 115 -0.95 -28.72 -19.09
C CYS A 115 -1.31 -29.08 -20.55
N GLU A 116 -2.37 -29.88 -20.74
CA GLU A 116 -2.89 -30.21 -22.07
C GLU A 116 -3.30 -28.95 -22.85
N ILE A 117 -4.04 -28.04 -22.21
CA ILE A 117 -4.50 -26.78 -22.82
C ILE A 117 -3.33 -25.86 -23.12
N ALA A 118 -2.39 -25.70 -22.19
CA ALA A 118 -1.19 -24.89 -22.40
C ALA A 118 -0.41 -25.35 -23.64
N ALA A 119 -0.19 -26.67 -23.77
CA ALA A 119 0.54 -27.24 -24.89
C ALA A 119 -0.25 -27.20 -26.21
N LYS A 120 -1.50 -27.67 -26.21
CA LYS A 120 -2.26 -27.89 -27.46
C LYS A 120 -2.99 -26.64 -27.95
N SER A 121 -3.61 -25.88 -27.05
CA SER A 121 -4.44 -24.73 -27.42
C SER A 121 -3.63 -23.45 -27.52
N HIS A 122 -2.58 -23.30 -26.70
CA HIS A 122 -1.76 -22.08 -26.66
C HIS A 122 -0.34 -22.25 -27.19
N SER A 123 0.05 -23.47 -27.58
CA SER A 123 1.39 -23.78 -28.13
C SER A 123 2.53 -23.36 -27.19
N VAL A 124 2.35 -23.57 -25.88
CA VAL A 124 3.34 -23.27 -24.85
C VAL A 124 3.77 -24.54 -24.14
N ASP A 125 5.08 -24.70 -23.96
CA ASP A 125 5.65 -25.93 -23.40
C ASP A 125 6.26 -25.75 -22.00
N LEU A 126 6.12 -24.56 -21.42
CA LEU A 126 6.40 -24.26 -20.03
C LEU A 126 5.11 -23.82 -19.36
N ALA A 127 4.81 -24.38 -18.19
CA ALA A 127 3.60 -24.07 -17.44
C ALA A 127 3.91 -23.77 -15.96
N TRP A 128 3.11 -22.92 -15.34
CA TRP A 128 3.23 -22.57 -13.93
C TRP A 128 1.90 -22.73 -13.20
N MET A 129 1.95 -23.39 -12.04
CA MET A 129 0.84 -23.56 -11.11
C MET A 129 1.40 -23.38 -9.69
N ASP A 130 0.86 -22.42 -8.95
CA ASP A 130 1.35 -21.98 -7.64
C ASP A 130 1.49 -23.11 -6.62
N THR A 131 0.52 -24.03 -6.58
CA THR A 131 0.52 -25.15 -5.63
C THR A 131 1.66 -26.14 -5.87
N ILE A 132 2.16 -26.24 -7.10
CA ILE A 132 3.21 -27.20 -7.51
C ILE A 132 4.57 -26.52 -7.68
N CYS A 133 4.60 -25.31 -8.21
CA CYS A 133 5.84 -24.64 -8.59
C CYS A 133 6.51 -23.92 -7.41
N ILE A 134 5.76 -23.65 -6.33
CA ILE A 134 6.26 -23.02 -5.11
C ILE A 134 6.44 -24.07 -4.01
N ASN A 135 7.65 -24.17 -3.49
CA ASN A 135 7.92 -24.87 -2.25
C ASN A 135 7.53 -23.98 -1.06
N LYS A 136 6.33 -24.21 -0.51
CA LYS A 136 5.78 -23.42 0.59
C LYS A 136 6.47 -23.68 1.94
N ASP A 137 7.27 -24.74 2.05
CA ASP A 137 8.03 -25.06 3.27
C ASP A 137 9.37 -24.30 3.33
N SER A 138 9.83 -23.76 2.20
CA SER A 138 10.99 -22.88 2.15
C SER A 138 10.57 -21.44 2.36
N THR A 139 10.81 -20.89 3.54
CA THR A 139 10.44 -19.51 3.89
C THR A 139 11.04 -18.47 2.95
N SER A 140 12.31 -18.65 2.53
CA SER A 140 12.97 -17.76 1.57
C SER A 140 12.32 -17.83 0.19
N GLU A 141 11.91 -19.03 -0.24
CA GLU A 141 11.27 -19.22 -1.53
C GLU A 141 9.83 -18.69 -1.53
N LEU A 142 9.10 -18.91 -0.44
CA LEU A 142 7.75 -18.39 -0.25
C LEU A 142 7.75 -16.85 -0.26
N ASP A 143 8.71 -16.22 0.41
CA ASP A 143 8.90 -14.77 0.40
C ASP A 143 9.19 -14.25 -1.02
N GLU A 144 10.15 -14.85 -1.74
CA GLU A 144 10.43 -14.48 -3.14
C GLU A 144 9.17 -14.65 -4.01
N SER A 145 8.46 -15.75 -3.84
CA SER A 145 7.29 -16.11 -4.65
C SER A 145 6.17 -15.11 -4.48
N ILE A 146 5.81 -14.78 -3.24
CA ILE A 146 4.77 -13.78 -2.95
C ILE A 146 5.14 -12.42 -3.53
N ARG A 147 6.39 -11.97 -3.32
CA ARG A 147 6.84 -10.66 -3.81
C ARG A 147 6.98 -10.60 -5.34
N SER A 148 7.07 -11.75 -6.01
CA SER A 148 7.25 -11.84 -7.46
C SER A 148 5.99 -12.25 -8.22
N MET A 149 4.94 -12.73 -7.54
CA MET A 149 3.77 -13.33 -8.17
C MET A 149 3.11 -12.42 -9.20
N TYR A 150 2.91 -11.13 -8.89
CA TYR A 150 2.38 -10.16 -9.86
C TYR A 150 3.20 -10.13 -11.15
N ARG A 151 4.53 -10.09 -11.03
CA ARG A 151 5.44 -10.08 -12.19
C ARG A 151 5.29 -11.36 -12.99
N TRP A 152 5.14 -12.50 -12.34
CA TRP A 152 4.97 -13.78 -13.03
C TRP A 152 3.63 -13.86 -13.78
N TYR A 153 2.54 -13.32 -13.23
CA TYR A 153 1.31 -13.20 -14.00
C TYR A 153 1.45 -12.20 -15.16
N ASN A 154 2.07 -11.03 -14.91
CA ASN A 154 2.31 -10.00 -15.93
C ASN A 154 3.16 -10.47 -17.11
N ASP A 155 4.20 -11.26 -16.82
CA ASP A 155 5.17 -11.72 -17.82
C ASP A 155 4.78 -13.06 -18.46
N SER A 156 3.68 -13.67 -18.02
CA SER A 156 3.17 -14.89 -18.64
C SER A 156 2.71 -14.61 -20.07
N TYR A 157 2.86 -15.60 -20.96
CA TYR A 157 2.35 -15.50 -22.31
C TYR A 157 0.82 -15.55 -22.33
N ILE A 158 0.25 -16.38 -21.46
CA ILE A 158 -1.18 -16.54 -21.28
C ILE A 158 -1.47 -16.91 -19.84
N CYS A 159 -2.43 -16.23 -19.23
CA CYS A 159 -3.06 -16.65 -17.99
C CYS A 159 -4.32 -17.44 -18.31
N ILE A 160 -4.36 -18.71 -17.89
CA ILE A 160 -5.51 -19.59 -18.02
C ILE A 160 -6.28 -19.51 -16.70
N ALA A 161 -7.47 -18.92 -16.71
CA ALA A 161 -8.34 -18.84 -15.55
C ALA A 161 -9.35 -19.99 -15.54
N TYR A 162 -9.20 -20.92 -14.60
CA TYR A 162 -10.10 -22.05 -14.43
C TYR A 162 -11.16 -21.74 -13.36
N LEU A 163 -12.43 -21.78 -13.78
CA LEU A 163 -13.60 -21.47 -12.95
C LEU A 163 -14.31 -22.76 -12.53
N LEU A 164 -14.13 -23.15 -11.27
CA LEU A 164 -14.56 -24.45 -10.74
C LEU A 164 -16.10 -24.61 -10.69
N ASN A 165 -16.83 -23.51 -10.51
CA ASN A 165 -18.28 -23.52 -10.30
C ASN A 165 -19.07 -22.92 -11.47
N THR A 166 -18.39 -22.57 -12.56
CA THR A 166 -19.00 -21.91 -13.71
C THR A 166 -19.30 -22.91 -14.82
N THR A 167 -20.48 -22.78 -15.45
CA THR A 167 -20.86 -23.50 -16.67
C THR A 167 -20.93 -22.59 -17.90
N SER A 168 -21.31 -21.32 -17.71
CA SER A 168 -21.61 -20.35 -18.74
C SER A 168 -21.20 -18.93 -18.30
N LEU A 169 -21.40 -17.93 -19.17
CA LEU A 169 -21.16 -16.53 -18.79
C LEU A 169 -22.17 -16.00 -17.76
N GLU A 170 -23.35 -16.61 -17.64
CA GLU A 170 -24.42 -16.10 -16.77
C GLU A 170 -24.14 -16.38 -15.28
N ASP A 171 -23.58 -17.54 -14.96
CA ASP A 171 -23.23 -17.97 -13.61
C ASP A 171 -21.80 -17.61 -13.20
N MET A 172 -20.96 -17.19 -14.16
CA MET A 172 -19.58 -16.75 -13.96
C MET A 172 -19.39 -15.77 -12.77
N PRO A 173 -20.24 -14.73 -12.56
CA PRO A 173 -20.05 -13.81 -11.43
C PRO A 173 -20.17 -14.44 -10.05
N ASN A 174 -20.82 -15.60 -9.94
CA ASN A 174 -21.01 -16.31 -8.68
C ASN A 174 -19.83 -17.24 -8.34
N ASP A 175 -18.86 -17.37 -9.24
CA ASP A 175 -17.70 -18.22 -9.01
C ASP A 175 -16.82 -17.66 -7.88
N ARG A 176 -16.34 -18.55 -7.01
CA ARG A 176 -15.43 -18.22 -5.90
C ARG A 176 -14.15 -17.54 -6.40
N TRP A 177 -13.78 -17.76 -7.66
CA TRP A 177 -12.65 -17.07 -8.28
C TRP A 177 -12.74 -15.55 -8.15
N PHE A 178 -13.91 -14.93 -8.29
CA PHE A 178 -14.05 -13.46 -8.20
C PHE A 178 -13.95 -12.90 -6.78
N THR A 179 -14.12 -13.76 -5.76
CA THR A 179 -14.08 -13.36 -4.35
C THR A 179 -12.81 -13.83 -3.63
N ARG A 180 -11.87 -14.46 -4.32
CA ARG A 180 -10.57 -14.85 -3.74
C ARG A 180 -9.57 -13.68 -3.80
N GLY A 181 -8.75 -13.50 -2.76
CA GLY A 181 -7.85 -12.34 -2.64
C GLY A 181 -6.79 -12.26 -3.74
N TRP A 182 -6.10 -13.36 -4.01
CA TRP A 182 -5.00 -13.43 -4.98
C TRP A 182 -5.46 -13.22 -6.43
N THR A 183 -6.66 -13.66 -6.79
CA THR A 183 -7.16 -13.58 -8.16
C THR A 183 -7.40 -12.15 -8.64
N LEU A 184 -7.34 -11.13 -7.76
CA LEU A 184 -7.36 -9.73 -8.15
C LEU A 184 -6.15 -9.39 -9.03
N GLN A 185 -4.95 -9.72 -8.57
CA GLN A 185 -3.76 -9.49 -9.38
C GLN A 185 -3.68 -10.46 -10.56
N GLU A 186 -4.23 -11.67 -10.44
CA GLU A 186 -4.28 -12.63 -11.55
C GLU A 186 -5.22 -12.17 -12.67
N LEU A 187 -6.25 -11.38 -12.34
CA LEU A 187 -7.10 -10.68 -13.30
C LEU A 187 -6.38 -9.47 -13.92
N LEU A 188 -5.71 -8.65 -13.11
CA LEU A 188 -5.17 -7.37 -13.53
C LEU A 188 -3.82 -7.46 -14.22
N ALA A 189 -2.91 -8.31 -13.74
CA ALA A 189 -1.52 -8.38 -14.19
C ALA A 189 -1.31 -8.90 -15.63
N PRO A 190 -1.91 -10.03 -16.06
CA PRO A 190 -1.55 -10.63 -17.35
C PRO A 190 -2.05 -9.77 -18.51
N ALA A 191 -1.26 -9.67 -19.59
CA ALA A 191 -1.72 -9.03 -20.83
C ALA A 191 -2.77 -9.86 -21.56
N ARG A 192 -2.72 -11.19 -21.38
CA ARG A 192 -3.64 -12.16 -21.98
C ARG A 192 -4.24 -13.07 -20.93
N LEU A 193 -5.56 -13.12 -20.88
CA LEU A 193 -6.33 -13.93 -19.96
C LEU A 193 -7.35 -14.74 -20.76
N LYS A 194 -7.48 -16.03 -20.46
CA LYS A 194 -8.51 -16.87 -21.07
C LYS A 194 -9.25 -17.67 -20.00
N PHE A 195 -10.57 -17.52 -19.95
CA PHE A 195 -11.43 -18.22 -19.01
C PHE A 195 -11.90 -19.56 -19.56
N TYR A 196 -11.82 -20.56 -18.69
CA TYR A 196 -12.33 -21.91 -18.91
C TYR A 196 -13.34 -22.24 -17.81
N ASN A 197 -14.45 -22.84 -18.21
CA ASN A 197 -15.49 -23.30 -17.29
C ASN A 197 -15.03 -24.56 -16.54
N LYS A 198 -15.89 -25.09 -15.66
CA LYS A 198 -15.57 -26.27 -14.83
C LYS A 198 -15.23 -27.54 -15.64
N ASN A 199 -15.70 -27.62 -16.89
CA ASN A 199 -15.44 -28.73 -17.81
C ASN A 199 -14.22 -28.50 -18.71
N TRP A 200 -13.44 -27.42 -18.48
CA TRP A 200 -12.34 -26.98 -19.33
C TRP A 200 -12.76 -26.57 -20.75
N GLU A 201 -13.98 -26.05 -20.89
CA GLU A 201 -14.51 -25.52 -22.14
C GLU A 201 -14.38 -23.98 -22.15
N LEU A 202 -14.20 -23.42 -23.35
CA LEU A 202 -14.07 -21.97 -23.53
C LEU A 202 -15.40 -21.26 -23.26
N LEU A 203 -15.38 -20.19 -22.45
CA LEU A 203 -16.56 -19.35 -22.23
C LEU A 203 -16.83 -18.38 -23.38
N THR A 204 -15.81 -18.05 -24.17
CA THR A 204 -15.90 -17.21 -25.37
C THR A 204 -14.97 -17.76 -26.46
N GLN A 205 -15.21 -17.40 -27.72
CA GLN A 205 -14.36 -17.81 -28.84
C GLN A 205 -13.12 -16.91 -29.06
N ASP A 206 -13.02 -15.78 -28.34
CA ASP A 206 -11.90 -14.86 -28.49
C ASP A 206 -10.59 -15.48 -27.97
N GLU A 207 -9.44 -15.19 -28.58
CA GLU A 207 -8.15 -15.70 -28.08
C GLU A 207 -7.71 -15.06 -26.75
N ASN A 208 -8.28 -13.90 -26.42
CA ASN A 208 -8.01 -13.14 -25.21
C ASN A 208 -9.32 -12.53 -24.69
N ASP A 209 -9.69 -12.87 -23.46
CA ASP A 209 -10.88 -12.36 -22.77
C ASP A 209 -10.63 -10.99 -22.11
N LYS A 210 -9.40 -10.45 -22.20
CA LYS A 210 -9.14 -9.05 -21.90
C LYS A 210 -9.51 -8.13 -23.08
N PRO A 211 -9.97 -6.90 -22.81
CA PRO A 211 -10.25 -5.94 -23.88
C PRO A 211 -8.97 -5.57 -24.61
N HIS A 212 -8.98 -5.68 -25.93
CA HIS A 212 -7.82 -5.46 -26.80
C HIS A 212 -7.90 -4.14 -27.59
N THR A 213 -9.08 -3.51 -27.67
CA THR A 213 -9.31 -2.24 -28.36
C THR A 213 -10.10 -1.27 -27.49
N TYR A 214 -9.75 0.03 -27.57
CA TYR A 214 -10.44 1.07 -26.80
C TYR A 214 -11.93 1.10 -27.14
N GLY A 215 -12.79 1.01 -26.13
CA GLY A 215 -14.25 0.98 -26.30
C GLY A 215 -14.82 -0.40 -26.67
N SER A 216 -14.00 -1.45 -26.80
CA SER A 216 -14.48 -2.82 -27.01
C SER A 216 -15.05 -3.38 -25.71
N SER A 217 -16.39 -3.52 -25.67
CA SER A 217 -17.10 -4.17 -24.58
C SER A 217 -17.84 -5.38 -25.13
N SER A 218 -17.51 -6.56 -24.63
CA SER A 218 -18.15 -7.83 -24.94
C SER A 218 -18.94 -8.32 -23.72
N THR A 219 -19.75 -9.36 -23.89
CA THR A 219 -20.50 -9.96 -22.79
C THR A 219 -19.60 -10.42 -21.64
N ILE A 220 -18.39 -10.91 -21.92
CA ILE A 220 -17.47 -11.30 -20.84
C ILE A 220 -16.95 -10.09 -20.06
N HIS A 221 -16.71 -8.95 -20.73
CA HIS A 221 -16.25 -7.74 -20.04
C HIS A 221 -17.33 -7.19 -19.09
N THR A 222 -18.59 -7.17 -19.52
CA THR A 222 -19.71 -6.73 -18.65
C THR A 222 -19.96 -7.69 -17.50
N THR A 223 -19.76 -9.00 -17.72
CA THR A 223 -19.82 -10.02 -16.66
C THR A 223 -18.71 -9.82 -15.63
N ILE A 224 -17.47 -9.54 -16.05
CA ILE A 224 -16.35 -9.25 -15.13
C ILE A 224 -16.62 -7.96 -14.34
N GLU A 225 -17.07 -6.90 -15.02
CA GLU A 225 -17.39 -5.63 -14.36
C GLU A 225 -18.48 -5.82 -13.30
N LYS A 226 -19.55 -6.58 -13.62
CA LYS A 226 -20.59 -6.92 -12.65
C LYS A 226 -20.05 -7.71 -11.45
N ALA A 227 -19.10 -8.62 -11.67
CA ALA A 227 -18.54 -9.47 -10.62
C ALA A 227 -17.53 -8.74 -9.72
N THR A 228 -16.85 -7.70 -10.24
CA THR A 228 -15.66 -7.12 -9.58
C THR A 228 -15.72 -5.61 -9.34
N GLY A 229 -16.59 -4.90 -10.07
CA GLY A 229 -16.56 -3.45 -10.19
C GLY A 229 -15.40 -2.91 -11.04
N ILE A 230 -14.64 -3.78 -11.72
CA ILE A 230 -13.52 -3.38 -12.59
C ILE A 230 -14.02 -3.22 -14.01
N THR A 231 -13.95 -2.00 -14.52
CA THR A 231 -14.42 -1.64 -15.85
C THR A 231 -13.54 -2.25 -16.96
N PRO A 232 -14.04 -2.39 -18.19
CA PRO A 232 -13.22 -2.83 -19.32
C PRO A 232 -11.99 -1.94 -19.54
N ARG A 233 -12.12 -0.64 -19.28
CA ARG A 233 -11.00 0.31 -19.38
C ARG A 233 -9.91 -0.01 -18.38
N GLU A 234 -10.28 -0.31 -17.14
CA GLU A 234 -9.32 -0.68 -16.10
C GLU A 234 -8.66 -2.03 -16.41
N LEU A 235 -9.42 -3.02 -16.88
CA LEU A 235 -8.85 -4.31 -17.30
C LEU A 235 -7.80 -4.18 -18.42
N GLN A 236 -8.01 -3.25 -19.35
CA GLN A 236 -7.13 -3.02 -20.49
C GLN A 236 -5.89 -2.18 -20.14
N TYR A 237 -6.06 -1.11 -19.36
CA TYR A 237 -5.01 -0.11 -19.14
C TYR A 237 -4.48 -0.09 -17.70
N PHE A 238 -4.76 -1.12 -16.91
CA PHE A 238 -4.25 -1.21 -15.54
C PHE A 238 -2.73 -1.06 -15.51
N LYS A 239 -2.26 -0.18 -14.63
CA LYS A 239 -0.84 -0.05 -14.28
C LYS A 239 -0.67 -0.21 -12.78
N PRO A 240 0.24 -1.07 -12.31
CA PRO A 240 0.68 -1.11 -10.92
C PRO A 240 1.07 0.26 -10.39
N GLY A 241 0.72 0.55 -9.14
CA GLY A 241 1.03 1.83 -8.50
C GLY A 241 -0.13 2.41 -7.71
N VAL A 242 -0.14 3.73 -7.59
CA VAL A 242 -1.04 4.47 -6.67
C VAL A 242 -2.12 5.28 -7.38
N ASP A 243 -2.36 5.02 -8.67
CA ASP A 243 -3.48 5.65 -9.37
C ASP A 243 -4.79 5.09 -8.82
N ASP A 244 -5.61 5.96 -8.24
CA ASP A 244 -6.89 5.63 -7.60
C ASP A 244 -6.79 4.55 -6.51
N ILE A 245 -6.06 4.87 -5.44
CA ILE A 245 -5.88 3.97 -4.28
C ILE A 245 -7.22 3.50 -3.71
N ALA A 246 -8.20 4.41 -3.60
CA ALA A 246 -9.49 4.09 -2.98
C ALA A 246 -10.24 3.03 -3.80
N MET A 247 -10.31 3.20 -5.13
CA MET A 247 -10.95 2.20 -6.00
C MET A 247 -10.26 0.84 -5.93
N ARG A 248 -8.92 0.80 -5.95
CA ARG A 248 -8.16 -0.45 -5.79
C ARG A 248 -8.43 -1.14 -4.45
N MET A 249 -8.59 -0.37 -3.37
CA MET A 249 -8.97 -0.90 -2.06
C MET A 249 -10.41 -1.42 -2.05
N VAL A 250 -11.34 -0.80 -2.78
CA VAL A 250 -12.72 -1.33 -2.97
C VAL A 250 -12.70 -2.68 -3.69
N TRP A 251 -11.93 -2.82 -4.77
CA TRP A 251 -11.77 -4.12 -5.44
C TRP A 251 -11.21 -5.21 -4.52
N ALA A 252 -10.34 -4.84 -3.59
CA ALA A 252 -9.77 -5.74 -2.59
C ALA A 252 -10.73 -6.05 -1.44
N ALA A 253 -11.58 -5.10 -1.04
CA ALA A 253 -12.44 -5.18 0.13
C ALA A 253 -13.46 -6.32 0.05
N HIS A 254 -13.96 -6.62 -1.14
CA HIS A 254 -14.93 -7.69 -1.38
C HIS A 254 -14.29 -9.10 -1.47
N ARG A 255 -12.97 -9.20 -1.29
CA ARG A 255 -12.24 -10.45 -1.46
C ARG A 255 -11.81 -11.07 -0.13
N THR A 256 -11.71 -12.38 -0.14
CA THR A 256 -11.46 -13.26 1.01
C THR A 256 -10.20 -14.09 0.78
N THR A 257 -9.51 -14.42 1.86
CA THR A 257 -8.28 -15.22 1.85
C THR A 257 -8.30 -16.27 2.96
N THR A 258 -7.56 -17.36 2.77
CA THR A 258 -7.42 -18.40 3.79
C THR A 258 -6.53 -17.93 4.94
N ARG A 259 -5.36 -17.37 4.63
CA ARG A 259 -4.52 -16.67 5.61
C ARG A 259 -4.93 -15.21 5.67
N GLY A 260 -5.07 -14.65 6.87
CA GLY A 260 -5.55 -13.29 7.04
C GLY A 260 -4.64 -12.25 6.36
N GLU A 261 -3.33 -12.41 6.50
CA GLU A 261 -2.32 -11.48 5.97
C GLU A 261 -2.28 -11.46 4.44
N ASP A 262 -2.75 -12.52 3.78
CA ASP A 262 -2.86 -12.56 2.31
C ASP A 262 -3.84 -11.52 1.77
N ARG A 263 -4.78 -10.99 2.60
CA ARG A 263 -5.60 -9.82 2.22
C ARG A 263 -4.75 -8.60 1.85
N VAL A 264 -3.52 -8.57 2.34
CA VAL A 264 -2.54 -7.49 2.12
C VAL A 264 -1.49 -7.93 1.14
N TYR A 265 -0.91 -9.13 1.31
CA TYR A 265 0.18 -9.59 0.46
C TYR A 265 -0.23 -9.75 -1.01
N SER A 266 -1.51 -10.04 -1.29
CA SER A 266 -2.05 -10.05 -2.65
C SER A 266 -2.11 -8.68 -3.32
N LEU A 267 -1.94 -7.58 -2.57
CA LEU A 267 -2.01 -6.21 -3.05
C LEU A 267 -0.64 -5.60 -3.34
N LEU A 268 0.46 -6.27 -2.98
CA LEU A 268 1.81 -5.75 -3.20
C LEU A 268 2.06 -5.37 -4.65
N GLY A 269 1.72 -6.30 -5.56
CA GLY A 269 1.84 -6.07 -7.00
C GLY A 269 0.88 -5.04 -7.55
N VAL A 270 -0.36 -5.00 -7.05
CA VAL A 270 -1.37 -4.00 -7.43
C VAL A 270 -0.87 -2.58 -7.14
N PHE A 271 -0.21 -2.38 -6.01
CA PHE A 271 0.36 -1.08 -5.63
C PHE A 271 1.83 -0.88 -6.04
N SER A 272 2.44 -1.84 -6.74
CA SER A 272 3.86 -1.81 -7.12
C SER A 272 4.81 -1.55 -5.93
N VAL A 273 4.50 -2.13 -4.76
CA VAL A 273 5.36 -2.11 -3.58
C VAL A 273 5.89 -3.50 -3.26
N SER A 274 6.96 -3.58 -2.47
CA SER A 274 7.53 -4.84 -2.03
C SER A 274 8.11 -4.70 -0.63
N PHE A 275 7.82 -5.66 0.24
CA PHE A 275 8.41 -5.77 1.58
C PHE A 275 8.41 -7.24 2.03
N PRO A 276 9.30 -7.64 2.97
CA PRO A 276 9.40 -9.03 3.43
C PRO A 276 8.10 -9.58 4.02
N ILE A 277 7.81 -10.84 3.73
CA ILE A 277 6.60 -11.53 4.19
C ILE A 277 6.79 -12.04 5.62
N ALA A 278 5.80 -11.80 6.48
CA ALA A 278 5.85 -12.13 7.90
C ALA A 278 4.51 -12.70 8.38
N TYR A 279 4.21 -13.95 8.02
CA TYR A 279 3.01 -14.64 8.53
C TYR A 279 3.03 -14.72 10.06
N GLY A 280 1.89 -14.45 10.70
CA GLY A 280 1.77 -14.31 12.15
C GLY A 280 1.88 -12.87 12.64
N GLU A 281 2.18 -11.89 11.77
CA GLU A 281 2.21 -10.48 12.14
C GLU A 281 0.81 -9.89 12.39
N GLY A 282 -0.23 -10.55 11.87
CA GLY A 282 -1.63 -10.11 11.94
C GLY A 282 -2.02 -9.18 10.79
N VAL A 283 -3.28 -9.32 10.34
CA VAL A 283 -3.80 -8.63 9.15
C VAL A 283 -3.64 -7.12 9.22
N GLU A 284 -3.98 -6.54 10.37
CA GLU A 284 -3.97 -5.09 10.56
C GLU A 284 -2.53 -4.52 10.54
N ARG A 285 -1.55 -5.27 11.05
CA ARG A 285 -0.13 -4.89 11.00
C ARG A 285 0.43 -5.04 9.58
N ALA A 286 0.10 -6.13 8.90
CA ALA A 286 0.45 -6.29 7.48
C ALA A 286 -0.12 -5.11 6.66
N PHE A 287 -1.37 -4.74 6.90
CA PHE A 287 -2.02 -3.63 6.19
C PHE A 287 -1.35 -2.28 6.49
N PHE A 288 -0.96 -2.04 7.74
CA PHE A 288 -0.15 -0.87 8.09
C PHE A 288 1.17 -0.81 7.29
N ARG A 289 1.88 -1.94 7.14
CA ARG A 289 3.11 -2.01 6.32
C ARG A 289 2.86 -1.74 4.85
N LEU A 290 1.70 -2.14 4.31
CA LEU A 290 1.28 -1.77 2.96
C LEU A 290 1.11 -0.25 2.82
N ILE A 291 0.40 0.39 3.76
CA ILE A 291 0.23 1.84 3.76
C ILE A 291 1.57 2.55 3.92
N GLU A 292 2.42 2.09 4.83
CA GLU A 292 3.79 2.60 5.02
C GLU A 292 4.59 2.53 3.72
N ALA A 293 4.62 1.37 3.06
CA ALA A 293 5.33 1.20 1.79
C ALA A 293 4.78 2.11 0.68
N ILE A 294 3.47 2.31 0.61
CA ILE A 294 2.83 3.24 -0.34
C ILE A 294 3.28 4.68 -0.07
N LEU A 295 3.18 5.13 1.19
CA LEU A 295 3.56 6.49 1.61
C LEU A 295 5.05 6.78 1.35
N HIS A 296 5.92 5.78 1.53
CA HIS A 296 7.36 5.91 1.30
C HIS A 296 7.76 5.85 -0.18
N SER A 297 7.03 5.11 -1.01
CA SER A 297 7.44 4.82 -2.39
C SER A 297 6.90 5.85 -3.40
N PHE A 298 5.79 6.52 -3.10
CA PHE A 298 5.08 7.35 -4.07
C PHE A 298 4.79 8.76 -3.58
N ARG A 299 4.60 9.68 -4.53
CA ARG A 299 4.23 11.07 -4.24
C ARG A 299 2.71 11.27 -4.20
N ASN A 300 1.96 10.65 -5.12
CA ASN A 300 0.50 10.79 -5.21
C ASN A 300 -0.23 9.79 -4.31
N VAL A 301 -0.11 9.97 -3.00
CA VAL A 301 -0.57 8.98 -1.99
C VAL A 301 -1.85 9.40 -1.27
N LEU A 302 -2.49 10.47 -1.76
CA LEU A 302 -3.58 11.14 -1.05
C LEU A 302 -4.85 10.29 -0.98
N GLY A 303 -5.03 9.38 -1.95
CA GLY A 303 -6.09 8.38 -1.91
C GLY A 303 -6.01 7.45 -0.70
N VAL A 304 -4.85 7.30 -0.04
CA VAL A 304 -4.73 6.53 1.22
C VAL A 304 -5.70 7.07 2.28
N LEU A 305 -5.95 8.36 2.32
CA LEU A 305 -6.77 9.00 3.35
C LEU A 305 -8.27 9.03 3.02
N ASN A 306 -8.67 8.49 1.86
CA ASN A 306 -10.05 8.53 1.40
C ASN A 306 -10.84 7.29 1.87
N TRP A 307 -11.10 7.22 3.18
CA TRP A 307 -11.79 6.10 3.85
C TRP A 307 -12.61 6.64 5.03
N ALA A 308 -13.58 5.87 5.57
CA ALA A 308 -14.28 6.28 6.80
C ALA A 308 -14.96 5.15 7.59
N SER A 309 -14.22 4.09 7.83
CA SER A 309 -14.59 3.08 8.82
C SER A 309 -13.70 3.20 10.06
N ARG A 310 -13.12 2.10 10.52
CA ARG A 310 -12.28 2.02 11.72
C ARG A 310 -10.83 2.43 11.41
N PRO A 311 -10.23 3.31 12.23
CA PRO A 311 -8.80 3.57 12.18
C PRO A 311 -8.01 2.34 12.63
N LEU A 312 -6.72 2.35 12.27
CA LEU A 312 -5.74 1.42 12.78
C LEU A 312 -5.72 1.41 14.32
N SER A 313 -5.50 0.23 14.89
CA SER A 313 -5.30 -0.01 16.32
C SER A 313 -4.08 0.76 16.84
N HIS A 314 -4.24 1.43 17.98
CA HIS A 314 -3.13 2.17 18.63
C HIS A 314 -1.98 1.28 19.07
N SER A 315 -2.23 -0.02 19.27
CA SER A 315 -1.17 -0.99 19.59
C SER A 315 -0.20 -1.20 18.42
N ILE A 316 -0.59 -0.82 17.20
CA ILE A 316 0.24 -0.91 16.00
C ILE A 316 0.88 0.43 15.69
N HIS A 317 0.11 1.52 15.67
CA HIS A 317 0.64 2.86 15.43
C HIS A 317 -0.29 3.97 15.99
N SER A 318 0.29 5.12 16.36
CA SER A 318 -0.46 6.23 16.99
C SER A 318 -1.37 7.00 16.02
N SER A 319 -1.15 6.88 14.71
CA SER A 319 -1.89 7.64 13.70
C SER A 319 -3.31 7.14 13.48
N ARG A 320 -4.30 7.96 13.80
CA ARG A 320 -5.73 7.73 13.49
C ARG A 320 -6.13 7.98 12.03
N LEU A 321 -5.20 8.45 11.19
CA LEU A 321 -5.45 8.71 9.77
C LEU A 321 -5.23 7.48 8.88
N ILE A 322 -4.71 6.39 9.44
CA ILE A 322 -4.45 5.15 8.72
C ILE A 322 -5.66 4.22 8.94
N PRO A 323 -6.25 3.64 7.87
CA PRO A 323 -7.35 2.69 8.01
C PRO A 323 -6.87 1.35 8.59
N SER A 324 -7.78 0.57 9.19
CA SER A 324 -7.46 -0.78 9.67
C SER A 324 -7.42 -1.85 8.56
N GLY A 325 -7.96 -1.57 7.37
CA GLY A 325 -8.01 -2.51 6.26
C GLY A 325 -8.74 -1.99 5.01
N PRO A 326 -8.75 -2.76 3.89
CA PRO A 326 -9.40 -2.37 2.64
C PRO A 326 -10.91 -2.11 2.76
N GLU A 327 -11.60 -2.80 3.68
CA GLU A 327 -13.03 -2.61 3.95
C GLU A 327 -13.39 -1.17 4.34
N CYS A 328 -12.41 -0.40 4.84
CA CYS A 328 -12.60 0.99 5.21
C CYS A 328 -12.95 1.92 4.03
N TYR A 329 -12.71 1.45 2.79
CA TYR A 329 -12.92 2.20 1.55
C TYR A 329 -14.29 1.94 0.91
N LEU A 330 -15.08 0.97 1.39
CA LEU A 330 -16.33 0.54 0.73
C LEU A 330 -17.41 1.62 0.58
N GLY A 331 -17.43 2.64 1.44
CA GLY A 331 -18.42 3.71 1.31
C GLY A 331 -18.11 4.74 0.21
N GLN A 332 -16.93 4.68 -0.44
CA GLN A 332 -16.44 5.68 -1.39
C GLN A 332 -16.79 5.32 -2.84
N GLN A 333 -18.07 5.42 -3.23
CA GLN A 333 -18.47 5.08 -4.61
C GLN A 333 -18.67 6.29 -5.55
N ASP A 334 -18.62 7.54 -5.07
CA ASP A 334 -19.14 8.69 -5.83
C ASP A 334 -18.15 9.84 -6.10
N VAL A 335 -16.85 9.66 -5.86
CA VAL A 335 -15.86 10.74 -6.12
C VAL A 335 -14.93 10.37 -7.26
N ASP A 336 -15.27 10.81 -8.47
CA ASP A 336 -14.36 10.77 -9.61
C ASP A 336 -13.18 11.73 -9.37
N LEU A 337 -12.08 11.18 -8.87
CA LEU A 337 -10.80 11.88 -8.70
C LEU A 337 -9.91 11.74 -9.94
N ALA A 338 -10.40 11.12 -11.02
CA ALA A 338 -9.61 10.92 -12.23
C ALA A 338 -9.20 12.27 -12.83
N GLY A 339 -7.90 12.42 -13.11
CA GLY A 339 -7.32 13.65 -13.65
C GLY A 339 -7.05 14.75 -12.61
N ILE A 340 -7.44 14.58 -11.35
CA ILE A 340 -7.08 15.52 -10.28
C ILE A 340 -5.72 15.11 -9.72
N ALA A 341 -4.67 15.84 -10.10
CA ALA A 341 -3.33 15.66 -9.52
C ALA A 341 -3.31 16.15 -8.07
N LEU A 342 -3.61 15.23 -7.16
CA LEU A 342 -3.50 15.34 -5.71
C LEU A 342 -2.07 15.02 -5.28
N VAL A 343 -1.09 15.77 -5.77
CA VAL A 343 0.31 15.57 -5.35
C VAL A 343 0.65 16.62 -4.30
N PRO A 344 0.99 16.23 -3.06
CA PRO A 344 1.43 17.18 -2.07
C PRO A 344 2.79 17.76 -2.48
N LEU A 345 3.01 19.06 -2.25
CA LEU A 345 4.29 19.69 -2.58
C LEU A 345 5.46 19.23 -1.71
N LYS A 346 5.16 18.73 -0.52
CA LYS A 346 6.11 18.08 0.38
C LYS A 346 5.61 16.67 0.68
N PRO A 347 6.49 15.66 0.74
CA PRO A 347 6.09 14.31 1.11
C PRO A 347 5.38 14.27 2.46
N MET A 348 4.36 13.42 2.56
CA MET A 348 3.82 13.05 3.87
C MET A 348 4.83 12.13 4.55
N LEU A 349 5.11 12.36 5.82
CA LEU A 349 6.12 11.60 6.56
C LEU A 349 5.43 10.81 7.67
N LEU A 350 5.50 9.49 7.58
CA LEU A 350 5.12 8.63 8.69
C LEU A 350 6.25 8.63 9.73
N THR A 351 5.93 8.94 10.98
CA THR A 351 6.88 9.01 12.09
C THR A 351 6.34 8.18 13.26
N HIS A 352 7.20 7.81 14.21
CA HIS A 352 6.79 7.12 15.44
C HIS A 352 5.76 7.91 16.29
N LEU A 353 5.61 9.22 16.06
CA LEU A 353 4.59 10.05 16.70
C LEU A 353 3.28 10.09 15.91
N GLY A 354 3.27 9.72 14.64
CA GLY A 354 2.11 9.82 13.77
C GLY A 354 2.47 10.25 12.35
N LEU A 355 1.45 10.57 11.56
CA LEU A 355 1.59 11.06 10.19
C LEU A 355 1.79 12.58 10.19
N ARG A 356 2.95 13.05 9.70
CA ARG A 356 3.25 14.46 9.48
C ARG A 356 2.81 14.86 8.08
N VAL A 357 1.91 15.85 8.02
CA VAL A 357 1.40 16.44 6.79
C VAL A 357 1.57 17.95 6.86
N ARG A 358 2.01 18.55 5.76
CA ARG A 358 2.14 20.01 5.62
C ARG A 358 0.88 20.57 4.97
N LEU A 359 0.22 21.51 5.65
CA LEU A 359 -1.05 22.08 5.22
C LEU A 359 -1.01 23.61 5.20
N LEU A 360 -1.64 24.21 4.20
CA LEU A 360 -2.06 25.61 4.18
C LEU A 360 -3.41 25.70 4.89
N LEU A 361 -3.45 26.46 5.96
CA LEU A 361 -4.70 26.72 6.67
C LEU A 361 -5.45 27.89 6.03
N VAL A 362 -6.69 27.64 5.60
CA VAL A 362 -7.62 28.63 5.05
C VAL A 362 -8.83 28.73 5.97
N ASP A 363 -8.99 29.88 6.63
CA ASP A 363 -10.14 30.13 7.51
C ASP A 363 -11.42 30.15 6.66
N THR A 364 -12.46 29.44 7.12
CA THR A 364 -13.79 29.45 6.49
C THR A 364 -14.38 30.86 6.33
N ASP A 365 -14.02 31.80 7.22
CA ASP A 365 -14.41 33.21 7.15
C ASP A 365 -13.86 33.93 5.91
N THR A 366 -12.81 33.39 5.28
CA THR A 366 -12.18 33.97 4.08
C THR A 366 -12.72 33.44 2.76
N LEU A 367 -13.61 32.43 2.82
CA LEU A 367 -14.23 31.83 1.63
C LEU A 367 -15.51 32.60 1.26
N THR A 368 -15.74 32.80 -0.04
CA THR A 368 -17.00 33.33 -0.56
C THR A 368 -17.82 32.21 -1.22
N PRO A 369 -19.15 32.15 -1.00
CA PRO A 369 -19.99 31.14 -1.64
C PRO A 369 -19.99 31.32 -3.17
N PRO A 370 -20.15 30.23 -3.93
CA PRO A 370 -20.13 30.30 -5.39
C PRO A 370 -21.34 31.09 -5.95
N PRO A 371 -21.22 31.74 -7.12
CA PRO A 371 -22.31 32.47 -7.78
C PRO A 371 -23.56 31.58 -8.00
N GLU A 372 -24.78 32.15 -8.01
CA GLU A 372 -26.04 31.39 -8.06
C GLU A 372 -26.14 30.39 -9.23
N ASP A 373 -25.55 30.70 -10.39
CA ASP A 373 -25.54 29.81 -11.56
C ASP A 373 -24.76 28.49 -11.33
N SER A 374 -23.92 28.46 -10.29
CA SER A 374 -23.15 27.28 -9.86
C SER A 374 -23.99 26.31 -9.01
N LYS A 375 -25.20 26.68 -8.58
CA LYS A 375 -26.11 25.80 -7.82
C LYS A 375 -26.51 24.54 -8.58
N LYS A 376 -26.46 24.57 -9.92
CA LYS A 376 -26.69 23.41 -10.78
C LYS A 376 -25.54 22.37 -10.71
N LEU A 377 -24.30 22.82 -10.45
CA LEU A 377 -23.15 21.94 -10.19
C LEU A 377 -23.15 21.37 -8.76
N LEU A 378 -23.73 22.11 -7.81
CA LEU A 378 -23.93 21.66 -6.42
C LEU A 378 -24.91 20.47 -6.31
N SER A 379 -25.93 20.39 -7.18
CA SER A 379 -26.82 19.21 -7.25
C SER A 379 -26.09 17.93 -7.69
N GLU A 380 -25.02 18.06 -8.47
CA GLU A 380 -24.21 16.94 -9.02
C GLU A 380 -23.03 16.53 -8.12
N GLY A 381 -22.91 17.07 -6.89
CA GLY A 381 -21.85 16.65 -5.96
C GLY A 381 -20.50 17.35 -6.14
N LYS A 382 -20.39 18.33 -7.05
CA LYS A 382 -19.16 19.09 -7.30
C LYS A 382 -19.19 20.42 -6.53
N VAL A 383 -18.45 20.51 -5.43
CA VAL A 383 -18.30 21.76 -4.66
C VAL A 383 -17.07 22.52 -5.16
N ARG A 384 -17.27 23.63 -5.88
CA ARG A 384 -16.20 24.60 -6.16
C ARG A 384 -16.22 25.69 -5.08
N LEU A 385 -15.18 25.73 -4.25
CA LEU A 385 -14.91 26.85 -3.34
C LEU A 385 -13.96 27.81 -4.06
N GLN A 386 -14.40 29.05 -4.27
CA GLN A 386 -13.57 30.09 -4.88
C GLN A 386 -12.95 30.95 -3.78
N CYS A 387 -11.62 30.96 -3.68
CA CYS A 387 -10.89 31.87 -2.79
C CYS A 387 -10.72 33.22 -3.49
N ASN A 388 -11.44 34.25 -3.05
CA ASN A 388 -11.39 35.59 -3.63
C ASN A 388 -10.27 36.48 -3.06
N LYS A 389 -9.24 35.88 -2.45
CA LYS A 389 -8.08 36.63 -1.95
C LYS A 389 -6.81 36.13 -2.60
N ASP A 390 -6.09 37.06 -3.21
CA ASP A 390 -4.64 36.98 -3.38
C ASP A 390 -4.06 36.66 -2.00
N ILE A 391 -3.60 35.41 -1.76
CA ILE A 391 -2.96 35.02 -0.50
C ILE A 391 -1.53 35.57 -0.51
N GLN A 392 -1.42 36.90 -0.53
CA GLN A 392 -0.16 37.64 -0.54
C GLN A 392 0.33 38.00 0.87
N LYS A 393 -0.46 37.72 1.92
CA LYS A 393 -0.07 37.95 3.32
C LYS A 393 0.08 36.61 4.05
N GLU A 394 1.28 36.43 4.60
CA GLU A 394 1.79 35.33 5.42
C GLU A 394 0.95 34.03 5.45
N PRO A 395 1.25 33.06 4.57
CA PRO A 395 0.58 31.76 4.63
C PRO A 395 0.89 31.09 5.98
N THR A 396 -0.15 30.74 6.74
CA THR A 396 0.01 29.93 7.95
C THR A 396 0.16 28.48 7.53
N ILE A 397 1.41 28.05 7.48
CA ILE A 397 1.80 26.68 7.18
C ILE A 397 1.97 25.95 8.50
N VAL A 398 1.19 24.89 8.71
CA VAL A 398 1.28 24.09 9.93
C VAL A 398 1.75 22.68 9.58
N GLU A 399 2.69 22.20 10.37
CA GLU A 399 3.09 20.80 10.39
C GLU A 399 2.29 20.11 11.49
N LEU A 400 1.42 19.19 11.09
CA LEU A 400 0.60 18.46 12.06
C LEU A 400 1.36 17.25 12.58
N TYR A 401 1.49 17.19 13.90
CA TYR A 401 1.85 15.98 14.63
C TYR A 401 0.60 15.54 15.38
N ASN A 402 0.13 14.32 15.16
CA ASN A 402 -0.99 13.80 15.94
C ASN A 402 -0.51 13.38 17.34
N VAL A 403 -0.46 14.34 18.26
CA VAL A 403 -0.24 14.09 19.69
C VAL A 403 -1.62 13.90 20.32
N HIS A 404 -2.07 12.66 20.42
CA HIS A 404 -3.19 12.34 21.30
C HIS A 404 -2.68 12.27 22.73
N ASP A 405 -2.69 13.42 23.40
CA ASP A 405 -2.69 13.44 24.85
C ASP A 405 -3.82 14.37 25.31
N ARG A 406 -4.96 13.76 25.65
CA ARG A 406 -6.08 14.49 26.26
C ARG A 406 -5.73 14.90 27.69
N ASP A 407 -4.73 14.28 28.32
CA ASP A 407 -4.38 14.52 29.72
C ASP A 407 -3.46 15.73 29.89
N LEU A 408 -2.91 16.28 28.80
CA LEU A 408 -2.12 17.51 28.80
C LEU A 408 -2.94 18.80 28.91
N PHE A 409 -4.26 18.76 28.69
CA PHE A 409 -5.10 19.97 28.65
C PHE A 409 -6.35 19.82 29.50
N GLY A 410 -6.29 20.38 30.71
CA GLY A 410 -7.40 20.48 31.65
C GLY A 410 -8.61 21.28 31.12
N PRO A 411 -9.62 21.54 31.98
CA PRO A 411 -10.97 21.91 31.57
C PRO A 411 -11.08 23.37 31.13
N PHE A 412 -10.59 23.70 29.95
CA PHE A 412 -10.74 25.03 29.35
C PHE A 412 -12.00 25.12 28.48
N ARG A 413 -12.73 26.24 28.56
CA ARG A 413 -13.84 26.57 27.65
C ARG A 413 -13.27 27.20 26.37
N PHE A 414 -13.40 26.50 25.25
CA PHE A 414 -12.96 26.99 23.94
C PHE A 414 -14.16 27.38 23.07
N THR A 415 -14.07 28.52 22.35
CA THR A 415 -14.86 28.71 21.12
C THR A 415 -14.12 28.00 19.98
N PHE A 416 -14.81 27.44 19.00
CA PHE A 416 -14.15 26.68 17.92
C PHE A 416 -14.40 27.35 16.58
N LYS A 417 -13.36 27.46 15.76
CA LYS A 417 -13.46 27.86 14.35
C LYS A 417 -13.18 26.68 13.42
N PHE A 418 -13.83 26.69 12.27
CA PHE A 418 -13.57 25.75 11.20
C PHE A 418 -12.51 26.31 10.26
N THR A 419 -11.58 25.45 9.85
CA THR A 419 -10.48 25.83 8.97
C THR A 419 -10.21 24.69 8.00
N PHE A 420 -10.04 25.03 6.73
CA PHE A 420 -9.60 24.06 5.73
C PHE A 420 -8.09 23.95 5.73
N GLY A 421 -7.58 22.74 5.87
CA GLY A 421 -6.18 22.42 5.61
C GLY A 421 -6.00 21.94 4.18
N ILE A 422 -5.49 22.79 3.32
CA ILE A 422 -5.20 22.46 1.93
C ILE A 422 -3.76 21.98 1.81
N TRP A 423 -3.53 20.82 1.21
CA TRP A 423 -2.19 20.22 1.08
C TRP A 423 -1.52 20.38 -0.29
N ASN A 424 -2.28 20.76 -1.33
CA ASN A 424 -1.81 20.82 -2.72
C ASN A 424 -1.77 22.28 -3.22
N PHE A 425 -0.98 23.10 -2.54
CA PHE A 425 -0.79 24.53 -2.81
C PHE A 425 0.63 24.81 -3.31
N GLN A 426 0.87 25.85 -4.12
CA GLN A 426 2.21 26.25 -4.58
C GLN A 426 2.69 27.54 -3.93
N GLU A 427 3.93 27.56 -3.42
CA GLU A 427 4.57 28.77 -2.89
C GLU A 427 5.31 29.51 -4.00
N TYR A 428 5.18 30.84 -4.03
CA TYR A 428 5.96 31.73 -4.88
C TYR A 428 6.48 32.92 -4.07
N ARG A 429 7.43 33.69 -4.63
CA ARG A 429 7.89 34.94 -4.00
C ARG A 429 6.71 35.89 -3.85
N GLY A 430 6.23 36.06 -2.61
CA GLY A 430 5.13 36.96 -2.27
C GLY A 430 3.74 36.31 -2.15
N GLY A 431 3.60 34.97 -2.11
CA GLY A 431 2.29 34.37 -1.83
C GLY A 431 2.15 32.86 -2.06
N VAL A 432 0.90 32.39 -2.03
CA VAL A 432 0.51 31.00 -2.24
C VAL A 432 -0.57 30.88 -3.32
N PHE A 433 -0.34 29.98 -4.28
CA PHE A 433 -1.25 29.66 -5.37
C PHE A 433 -2.04 28.38 -5.03
N LEU A 434 -3.36 28.47 -5.09
CA LEU A 434 -4.27 27.34 -4.98
C LEU A 434 -4.77 26.95 -6.36
N ARG A 435 -4.86 25.64 -6.62
CA ARG A 435 -5.49 25.13 -7.85
C ARG A 435 -7.01 25.30 -7.76
N ASP A 436 -7.66 25.36 -8.92
CA ASP A 436 -9.13 25.44 -9.05
C ASP A 436 -9.87 24.27 -8.35
N THR A 437 -9.17 23.17 -8.09
CA THR A 437 -9.66 22.04 -7.30
C THR A 437 -8.56 21.59 -6.34
N CYS A 438 -8.87 21.63 -5.05
CA CYS A 438 -7.96 21.26 -3.97
C CYS A 438 -8.65 20.26 -3.05
N ALA A 439 -7.97 19.16 -2.72
CA ALA A 439 -8.42 18.34 -1.60
C ALA A 439 -7.99 19.01 -0.28
N ALA A 440 -8.85 18.94 0.71
CA ALA A 440 -8.68 19.64 1.97
C ALA A 440 -9.17 18.80 3.14
N PHE A 441 -8.48 18.92 4.26
CA PHE A 441 -8.97 18.48 5.56
C PHE A 441 -9.85 19.58 6.16
N LEU A 442 -10.96 19.21 6.81
CA LEU A 442 -11.73 20.14 7.61
C LEU A 442 -11.31 20.00 9.08
N PHE A 443 -10.73 21.05 9.63
CA PHE A 443 -10.33 21.10 11.04
C PHE A 443 -11.33 21.88 11.87
N ARG A 444 -11.46 21.45 13.12
CA ARG A 444 -12.07 22.24 14.20
C ARG A 444 -10.96 22.68 15.14
N ILE A 445 -10.60 23.96 15.07
CA ILE A 445 -9.49 24.52 15.85
C ILE A 445 -10.06 25.30 17.03
N PRO A 446 -9.59 25.07 18.27
CA PRO A 446 -9.96 25.89 19.41
C PRO A 446 -9.43 27.32 19.21
N HIS A 447 -10.34 28.28 19.26
CA HIS A 447 -10.07 29.69 19.29
C HIS A 447 -9.98 30.12 20.75
N VAL A 448 -8.78 30.56 21.16
CA VAL A 448 -8.60 31.20 22.46
C VAL A 448 -8.98 32.66 22.28
N SER A 449 -10.19 33.04 22.69
CA SER A 449 -10.49 34.44 22.91
C SER A 449 -9.61 34.90 24.07
N ALA A 450 -8.72 35.89 23.87
CA ALA A 450 -8.06 36.52 25.00
C ALA A 450 -9.14 37.03 25.97
N PRO A 451 -9.03 36.81 27.29
CA PRO A 451 -9.99 37.36 28.23
C PRO A 451 -9.99 38.89 28.13
N PRO A 452 -11.15 39.57 28.29
CA PRO A 452 -11.25 41.02 28.15
C PRO A 452 -10.33 41.83 29.08
N SER A 453 -9.76 41.20 30.11
CA SER A 453 -8.90 41.83 31.13
C SER A 453 -7.43 41.99 30.74
N MET A 454 -7.05 41.73 29.48
CA MET A 454 -5.66 41.85 29.01
C MET A 454 -5.47 42.93 27.94
N GLN A 455 -6.36 43.93 27.91
CA GLN A 455 -6.27 45.12 27.02
C GLN A 455 -5.62 46.35 27.68
N SER A 456 -5.08 46.25 28.89
CA SER A 456 -4.49 47.40 29.59
C SER A 456 -3.21 47.05 30.32
N TRP A 457 -2.13 46.85 29.57
CA TRP A 457 -0.78 47.12 30.07
C TRP A 457 -0.18 48.12 29.09
N GLU A 458 -0.35 49.40 29.45
CA GLU A 458 0.37 50.50 28.82
C GLU A 458 1.87 50.18 28.87
N THR A 459 2.55 50.49 27.78
CA THR A 459 4.00 50.41 27.63
C THR A 459 4.65 51.33 28.66
N ASP A 460 5.29 50.76 29.68
CA ASP A 460 6.25 51.49 30.49
C ASP A 460 7.57 51.56 29.70
N ASP A 461 7.74 52.69 29.02
CA ASP A 461 9.02 53.21 28.55
C ASP A 461 9.92 53.40 29.76
N ASN A 462 10.82 52.45 30.05
CA ASN A 462 12.16 52.65 30.65
C ASN A 462 12.68 51.34 31.23
N LEU A 463 13.44 50.57 30.42
CA LEU A 463 14.50 49.70 30.92
C LEU A 463 15.52 49.51 29.79
N THR A 464 16.47 50.44 29.77
CA THR A 464 17.71 50.40 28.99
C THR A 464 18.58 49.24 29.45
N VAL A 465 18.86 48.32 28.55
CA VAL A 465 20.07 47.47 28.62
C VAL A 465 20.81 47.68 27.30
N GLU A 466 21.99 48.28 27.39
CA GLU A 466 22.84 48.63 26.26
C GLU A 466 23.23 47.41 25.40
N PRO A 467 23.27 47.54 24.06
CA PRO A 467 23.73 46.50 23.15
C PRO A 467 25.25 46.56 22.97
N GLN A 468 25.91 45.41 23.02
CA GLN A 468 27.22 45.20 22.40
C GLN A 468 26.99 44.36 21.14
N ILE A 469 26.74 45.04 20.02
CA ILE A 469 26.83 44.48 18.68
C ILE A 469 27.65 45.49 17.87
N GLU A 470 28.83 45.07 17.39
CA GLU A 470 29.53 45.72 16.29
C GLU A 470 28.67 45.59 15.02
N ASP A 471 28.56 46.71 14.33
CA ASP A 471 27.87 47.00 13.08
C ASP A 471 27.89 45.85 12.04
N GLU A 472 26.74 45.56 11.43
CA GLU A 472 26.34 46.24 10.18
C GLU A 472 24.87 45.95 9.87
N SER A 473 24.21 47.01 9.42
CA SER A 473 22.78 47.25 9.25
C SER A 473 22.10 46.43 8.15
N GLU A 474 20.89 45.93 8.44
CA GLU A 474 19.69 46.24 7.64
C GLU A 474 18.42 45.96 8.49
N GLU A 475 17.54 46.95 8.55
CA GLU A 475 16.30 46.97 9.34
C GLU A 475 15.38 45.77 9.04
N THR A 476 15.22 44.89 10.02
CA THR A 476 14.06 43.98 10.09
C THR A 476 12.99 44.59 10.99
N ASP A 477 11.94 45.12 10.38
CA ASP A 477 10.72 45.51 11.08
C ASP A 477 10.03 44.23 11.64
N LEU A 478 10.12 44.10 12.96
CA LEU A 478 9.62 43.00 13.76
C LEU A 478 8.12 43.19 14.02
N SER A 479 7.29 42.72 13.09
CA SER A 479 5.97 42.17 13.44
C SER A 479 5.91 40.70 13.05
N SER A 480 6.91 39.95 13.52
CA SER A 480 7.04 38.51 13.32
C SER A 480 5.86 37.78 13.97
N CYS A 481 5.01 37.17 13.14
CA CYS A 481 4.04 36.19 13.60
C CYS A 481 4.80 34.92 14.04
N LYS A 482 5.35 34.93 15.26
CA LYS A 482 5.82 33.72 15.94
C LYS A 482 4.58 32.86 16.23
N VAL A 483 4.20 31.99 15.30
CA VAL A 483 3.25 30.91 15.58
C VAL A 483 4.01 29.76 16.23
N ASP A 484 4.43 29.98 17.48
CA ASP A 484 4.73 28.89 18.41
C ASP A 484 3.47 28.65 19.23
N THR A 485 2.63 27.71 18.79
CA THR A 485 1.54 27.21 19.61
C THR A 485 1.32 25.74 19.30
N LYS A 486 1.52 24.89 20.31
CA LYS A 486 0.92 23.55 20.43
C LYS A 486 -0.60 23.66 20.30
N LYS A 487 -1.13 23.85 19.08
CA LYS A 487 -2.57 23.84 18.81
C LYS A 487 -2.99 22.38 18.70
N VAL A 488 -3.85 21.94 19.61
CA VAL A 488 -4.53 20.64 19.49
C VAL A 488 -5.44 20.72 18.26
N ILE A 489 -5.04 20.04 17.19
CA ILE A 489 -5.82 19.95 15.96
C ILE A 489 -6.54 18.61 16.00
N THR A 490 -7.79 18.66 16.48
CA THR A 490 -8.65 17.48 16.51
C THR A 490 -9.21 17.27 15.11
N PHE A 491 -8.82 16.17 14.49
CA PHE A 491 -9.50 15.68 13.30
C PHE A 491 -10.96 15.38 13.67
N LEU A 492 -11.90 16.04 13.01
CA LEU A 492 -13.31 15.69 13.19
C LEU A 492 -13.56 14.37 12.47
N SER A 493 -14.11 13.39 13.19
CA SER A 493 -14.67 12.20 12.54
C SER A 493 -15.83 12.62 11.63
N THR A 494 -16.09 11.85 10.58
CA THR A 494 -17.15 12.14 9.58
C THR A 494 -18.52 12.32 10.24
N THR A 495 -18.81 11.57 11.31
CA THR A 495 -20.03 11.73 12.13
C THR A 495 -20.05 13.07 12.88
N SER A 496 -18.91 13.52 13.40
CA SER A 496 -18.77 14.84 14.03
C SER A 496 -18.90 15.95 12.99
N ILE A 497 -18.32 15.77 11.80
CA ILE A 497 -18.46 16.73 10.70
C ILE A 497 -19.92 16.85 10.25
N ASN A 498 -20.63 15.74 10.03
CA ASN A 498 -22.03 15.74 9.59
C ASN A 498 -22.96 16.41 10.62
N ARG A 499 -22.77 16.14 11.91
CA ARG A 499 -23.51 16.78 13.00
C ARG A 499 -23.21 18.28 13.11
N GLU A 500 -21.98 18.69 12.84
CA GLU A 500 -21.59 20.10 12.87
C GLU A 500 -22.05 20.84 11.61
N LEU A 501 -22.02 20.21 10.42
CA LEU A 501 -22.62 20.73 9.18
C LEU A 501 -24.13 20.96 9.32
N SER A 502 -24.85 20.04 9.97
CA SER A 502 -26.29 20.20 10.20
C SER A 502 -26.60 21.36 11.16
N ASN A 503 -25.66 21.73 12.03
CA ASN A 503 -25.83 22.76 13.05
C ASN A 503 -25.21 24.12 12.67
N ASN A 504 -24.43 24.21 11.58
CA ASN A 504 -23.73 25.44 11.19
C ASN A 504 -24.25 25.99 9.85
N ASP A 505 -25.11 27.02 9.92
CA ASP A 505 -25.76 27.61 8.75
C ASP A 505 -24.78 28.30 7.78
N ARG A 506 -23.57 28.69 8.22
CA ARG A 506 -22.54 29.22 7.32
C ARG A 506 -21.92 28.12 6.46
N LEU A 507 -21.61 26.96 7.04
CA LEU A 507 -21.10 25.80 6.29
C LEU A 507 -22.13 25.28 5.27
N LYS A 508 -23.43 25.31 5.61
CA LYS A 508 -24.52 24.98 4.67
C LYS A 508 -24.58 25.91 3.44
N ARG A 509 -24.27 27.21 3.61
CA ARG A 509 -24.30 28.20 2.52
C ARG A 509 -23.20 27.99 1.46
N PHE A 510 -22.11 27.31 1.81
CA PHE A 510 -21.04 26.99 0.85
C PHE A 510 -21.36 25.79 -0.04
N GLY A 511 -22.54 25.17 0.11
CA GLY A 511 -22.94 24.02 -0.70
C GLY A 511 -22.02 22.81 -0.52
N ILE A 512 -21.27 22.75 0.58
CA ILE A 512 -20.34 21.65 0.86
C ILE A 512 -21.18 20.37 1.04
N LYS A 513 -21.38 19.62 -0.04
CA LYS A 513 -21.56 18.17 0.06
C LYS A 513 -20.20 17.67 0.51
N LEU A 514 -20.06 17.34 1.80
CA LEU A 514 -19.05 16.35 2.14
C LEU A 514 -19.37 15.14 1.25
N CYS A 515 -18.35 14.56 0.65
CA CYS A 515 -18.47 13.19 0.15
C CYS A 515 -18.65 12.35 1.42
N THR A 516 -19.91 12.25 1.87
CA THR A 516 -20.28 11.77 3.19
C THR A 516 -20.11 10.27 3.20
N LEU A 517 -19.30 9.81 4.14
CA LEU A 517 -19.27 8.43 4.55
C LEU A 517 -19.85 8.31 5.96
N SER A 518 -20.68 7.30 6.19
CA SER A 518 -21.25 6.89 7.47
C SER A 518 -21.56 5.39 7.40
N PRO A 519 -21.65 4.62 8.52
CA PRO A 519 -21.29 4.87 9.93
C PRO A 519 -20.09 3.96 10.36
N VAL A 520 -19.40 4.01 11.52
CA VAL A 520 -19.79 4.02 12.94
C VAL A 520 -18.55 4.40 13.79
N MET A 521 -18.69 5.31 14.75
CA MET A 521 -18.11 5.14 16.09
C MET A 521 -19.31 5.24 17.05
N GLU A 522 -19.79 4.10 17.54
CA GLU A 522 -20.79 4.07 18.58
C GLU A 522 -20.14 4.40 19.93
N ARG A 523 -20.99 4.88 20.85
CA ARG A 523 -20.64 5.33 22.20
C ARG A 523 -20.04 4.26 23.11
N GLU A 524 -19.90 3.02 22.66
CA GLU A 524 -19.63 1.86 23.53
C GLU A 524 -18.15 1.63 23.88
N ASP A 525 -17.20 2.27 23.20
CA ASP A 525 -15.77 2.20 23.58
C ASP A 525 -15.42 3.01 24.85
N PHE A 526 -16.41 3.60 25.53
CA PHE A 526 -16.24 4.26 26.84
C PHE A 526 -16.55 3.36 28.05
N ALA A 527 -16.97 2.10 27.85
CA ALA A 527 -17.38 1.23 28.98
C ALA A 527 -16.34 0.16 29.39
N LEU A 528 -15.29 -0.12 28.60
CA LEU A 528 -14.33 -1.19 28.94
C LEU A 528 -13.10 -0.72 29.76
N LEU A 529 -13.13 0.48 30.32
CA LEU A 529 -12.08 1.03 31.19
C LEU A 529 -12.60 1.49 32.56
N ALA A 530 -13.80 1.05 32.95
CA ALA A 530 -14.40 1.37 34.24
C ALA A 530 -14.36 0.23 35.27
N ASP A 531 -14.01 -1.01 34.91
CA ASP A 531 -14.15 -2.18 35.79
C ASP A 531 -12.83 -2.85 36.27
N ILE A 532 -11.67 -2.20 36.16
CA ILE A 532 -10.42 -2.72 36.78
C ILE A 532 -9.66 -1.63 37.56
N LEU A 533 -10.37 -0.89 38.42
CA LEU A 533 -9.72 -0.20 39.53
C LEU A 533 -10.58 -0.40 40.79
N PRO A 534 -10.15 -1.26 41.75
CA PRO A 534 -10.64 -1.11 43.10
C PRO A 534 -10.06 0.19 43.65
N VAL A 535 -10.96 1.06 44.09
CA VAL A 535 -10.68 2.20 44.96
C VAL A 535 -9.91 1.68 46.17
N GLY A 536 -8.71 2.24 46.39
CA GLY A 536 -7.88 1.99 47.56
C GLY A 536 -7.03 3.21 47.83
N GLU A 537 -7.28 3.81 49.00
CA GLU A 537 -6.70 5.03 49.53
C GLU A 537 -5.17 4.95 49.74
N ASP A 538 -4.58 6.14 49.93
CA ASP A 538 -3.20 6.46 50.33
C ASP A 538 -2.41 5.35 51.06
N GLU A 539 -1.14 5.18 50.68
CA GLU A 539 0.02 5.48 51.55
C GLU A 539 1.35 5.12 50.85
N GLY A 540 2.21 6.13 50.69
CA GLY A 540 3.64 6.00 50.97
C GLY A 540 4.59 5.38 49.92
N VAL A 541 5.74 6.05 49.81
CA VAL A 541 7.09 5.48 49.58
C VAL A 541 7.73 5.67 48.19
N ASN A 542 8.58 6.70 48.14
CA ASN A 542 9.87 6.83 47.44
C ASN A 542 9.94 6.69 45.92
N VAL A 543 9.78 7.84 45.25
CA VAL A 543 10.38 8.11 43.92
C VAL A 543 11.89 8.24 44.07
N LEU A 544 12.64 7.19 43.75
CA LEU A 544 14.05 7.31 43.39
C LEU A 544 14.14 7.88 41.97
N LYS A 545 14.50 9.17 41.89
CA LYS A 545 14.99 9.81 40.66
C LYS A 545 16.24 9.05 40.17
N ALA A 546 16.14 8.39 39.02
CA ALA A 546 17.32 8.07 38.22
C ALA A 546 17.52 9.22 37.22
N LYS A 547 18.64 9.93 37.40
CA LYS A 547 19.17 10.97 36.52
C LYS A 547 19.15 10.52 35.05
N GLU A 548 18.70 11.44 34.20
CA GLU A 548 19.06 11.48 32.79
C GLU A 548 20.59 11.40 32.66
N PHE A 549 21.06 10.38 31.96
CA PHE A 549 22.34 10.42 31.27
C PHE A 549 22.02 10.43 29.78
N GLN A 550 22.29 11.57 29.14
CA GLN A 550 22.53 11.65 27.71
C GLN A 550 23.71 10.74 27.39
N ASP A 551 23.51 9.78 26.49
CA ASP A 551 24.59 9.12 25.77
C ASP A 551 24.18 9.01 24.30
N GLU A 552 24.69 9.94 23.49
CA GLU A 552 24.35 10.19 22.08
C GLU A 552 24.90 9.12 21.11
N LYS A 553 25.31 7.95 21.58
CA LYS A 553 25.84 6.88 20.71
C LYS A 553 25.47 5.49 21.19
N ARG A 554 24.25 5.02 20.90
CA ARG A 554 23.98 3.58 20.80
C ARG A 554 22.74 3.28 19.96
N GLY A 555 22.87 2.28 19.10
CA GLY A 555 21.86 1.83 18.14
C GLY A 555 20.60 1.25 18.78
N LYS A 556 19.71 0.77 17.91
CA LYS A 556 18.38 0.19 18.20
C LYS A 556 18.38 -0.61 19.52
N LYS A 557 17.56 -0.19 20.49
CA LYS A 557 17.31 -0.96 21.72
C LYS A 557 16.51 -2.21 21.35
N LEU A 558 17.04 -3.39 21.66
CA LEU A 558 16.36 -4.67 21.47
C LEU A 558 15.38 -4.89 22.63
N GLY A 559 14.13 -5.20 22.31
CA GLY A 559 13.04 -5.30 23.28
C GLY A 559 12.91 -6.67 23.92
N THR A 560 13.41 -7.74 23.29
CA THR A 560 13.29 -9.13 23.76
C THR A 560 14.53 -9.95 23.45
N ILE A 561 14.71 -11.08 24.17
CA ILE A 561 15.78 -12.05 23.90
C ILE A 561 15.60 -12.64 22.49
N ASP A 562 14.36 -12.89 22.07
CA ASP A 562 14.03 -13.41 20.73
C ASP A 562 14.41 -12.43 19.61
N GLU A 563 14.24 -11.11 19.81
CA GLU A 563 14.68 -10.11 18.83
C GLU A 563 16.21 -10.09 18.70
N ALA A 564 16.93 -10.31 19.81
CA ALA A 564 18.39 -10.35 19.83
C ALA A 564 18.94 -11.61 19.14
N GLU A 565 18.36 -12.78 19.39
CA GLU A 565 18.73 -14.03 18.72
C GLU A 565 18.42 -13.97 17.21
N TYR A 566 17.23 -13.48 16.85
CA TYR A 566 16.83 -13.32 15.45
C TYR A 566 17.84 -12.49 14.66
N LEU A 567 18.30 -11.35 15.21
CA LEU A 567 19.29 -10.51 14.53
C LEU A 567 20.67 -11.15 14.43
N VAL A 568 21.05 -12.00 15.38
CA VAL A 568 22.30 -12.77 15.29
C VAL A 568 22.21 -13.82 14.19
N ASP A 569 21.06 -14.45 14.01
CA ASP A 569 20.81 -15.46 12.97
C ASP A 569 20.70 -14.85 11.56
N GLN A 570 20.34 -13.57 11.45
CA GLN A 570 20.38 -12.83 10.18
C GLN A 570 21.80 -12.47 9.73
N LEU A 571 22.82 -12.64 10.57
CA LEU A 571 24.20 -12.38 10.17
C LEU A 571 24.74 -13.56 9.34
N PRO A 572 25.41 -13.30 8.20
CA PRO A 572 25.99 -14.37 7.39
C PRO A 572 27.03 -15.16 8.20
N PRO A 573 27.15 -16.49 7.98
CA PRO A 573 28.14 -17.32 8.68
C PRO A 573 29.54 -16.75 8.51
N PRO A 574 30.42 -16.82 9.53
CA PRO A 574 31.70 -16.14 9.49
C PRO A 574 32.57 -16.72 8.36
N SER A 575 33.11 -15.83 7.53
CA SER A 575 34.06 -16.17 6.47
C SER A 575 35.40 -16.61 7.08
N PRO A 576 36.17 -17.51 6.43
CA PRO A 576 37.56 -17.78 6.83
C PRO A 576 38.40 -16.50 6.95
N ASP A 577 38.10 -15.50 6.12
CA ASP A 577 38.81 -14.22 6.03
C ASP A 577 38.32 -13.16 7.02
N ASP A 578 37.29 -13.45 7.83
CA ASP A 578 36.80 -12.50 8.84
C ASP A 578 37.82 -12.31 9.98
N ASP A 579 37.88 -11.08 10.49
CA ASP A 579 38.73 -10.71 11.63
C ASP A 579 38.45 -11.62 12.85
N GLU A 580 39.49 -12.17 13.45
CA GLU A 580 39.40 -13.07 14.62
C GLU A 580 38.69 -12.40 15.81
N MET A 581 38.77 -11.07 15.94
CA MET A 581 38.03 -10.32 16.94
C MET A 581 36.51 -10.37 16.68
N VAL A 582 36.09 -10.33 15.42
CA VAL A 582 34.67 -10.40 15.02
C VAL A 582 34.12 -11.81 15.29
N LYS A 583 34.87 -12.86 14.95
CA LYS A 583 34.50 -14.25 15.26
C LYS A 583 34.35 -14.46 16.77
N LYS A 584 35.27 -13.91 17.57
CA LYS A 584 35.25 -13.99 19.04
C LYS A 584 34.09 -13.22 19.66
N LEU A 585 33.77 -12.02 19.15
CA LEU A 585 32.65 -11.20 19.61
C LEU A 585 31.30 -11.86 19.30
N ARG A 586 31.14 -12.42 18.09
CA ARG A 586 29.91 -13.14 17.72
C ARG A 586 29.67 -14.35 18.63
N LYS A 587 30.71 -15.14 18.88
CA LYS A 587 30.62 -16.29 19.79
C LYS A 587 30.23 -15.85 21.22
N ARG A 588 30.86 -14.80 21.74
CA ARG A 588 30.53 -14.24 23.06
C ARG A 588 29.08 -13.76 23.17
N LEU A 589 28.55 -13.17 22.11
CA LEU A 589 27.16 -12.72 22.08
C LEU A 589 26.18 -13.91 22.07
N GLN A 590 26.46 -14.97 21.30
CA GLN A 590 25.67 -16.21 21.31
C GLN A 590 25.70 -16.91 22.67
N ASP A 591 26.89 -17.03 23.28
CA ASP A 591 27.04 -17.63 24.61
C ASP A 591 26.24 -16.84 25.67
N PHE A 592 26.29 -15.49 25.60
CA PHE A 592 25.55 -14.62 26.50
C PHE A 592 24.03 -14.72 26.34
N LEU A 593 23.52 -14.75 25.11
CA LEU A 593 22.08 -14.93 24.85
C LEU A 593 21.59 -16.31 25.32
N THR A 594 22.41 -17.35 25.14
CA THR A 594 22.13 -18.71 25.63
C THR A 594 22.06 -18.76 27.16
N GLU A 595 22.97 -18.09 27.87
CA GLU A 595 22.92 -17.99 29.33
C GLU A 595 21.69 -17.21 29.83
N LEU A 596 21.37 -16.09 29.17
CA LEU A 596 20.17 -15.31 29.50
C LEU A 596 18.89 -16.14 29.34
N ARG A 597 18.78 -16.94 28.27
CA ARG A 597 17.63 -17.81 28.05
C ARG A 597 17.52 -18.90 29.11
N LYS A 598 18.63 -19.56 29.46
CA LYS A 598 18.67 -20.54 30.56
C LYS A 598 18.26 -19.92 31.91
N GLY A 599 18.67 -18.67 32.16
CA GLY A 599 18.27 -17.93 33.37
C GLY A 599 16.79 -17.55 33.39
N ALA A 600 16.19 -17.27 32.23
CA ALA A 600 14.77 -16.94 32.10
C ALA A 600 13.86 -18.18 32.17
N GLU A 601 14.28 -19.30 31.59
CA GLU A 601 13.55 -20.59 31.62
C GLU A 601 13.67 -21.31 32.98
N GLY A 602 14.73 -21.02 33.75
CA GLY A 602 14.97 -21.58 35.09
C GLY A 602 14.09 -21.03 36.21
N VAL A 603 13.16 -20.10 35.94
CA VAL A 603 12.22 -19.53 36.93
C VAL A 603 10.90 -20.31 37.00
N LEU A 604 10.75 -21.37 36.21
CA LEU A 604 9.61 -22.29 36.32
C LEU A 604 10.03 -23.59 37.03
N ASN A 605 9.79 -23.64 38.36
CA ASN A 605 9.45 -24.85 39.12
C ASN A 605 9.26 -24.51 40.61
N PRO A 606 8.33 -25.20 41.31
CA PRO A 606 6.90 -25.37 41.10
C PRO A 606 6.05 -24.36 41.90
#